data_AF-O49026-F1
#
_entry.id   AF-O49026-F1
#
_cell.length_a   1.000
_cell.length_b   1.000
_cell.length_c   1.000
_cell.angle_alpha   90.00
_cell.angle_beta   90.00
_cell.angle_gamma   90.00
#
_symmetry.space_group_name_H-M   'P 1'
#
loop_
_entity.id
_entity.type
_entity.pdbx_description
1 polymer ?
#
loop_
_entity_poly.entity_id
_entity_poly.type
_entity_poly.pdbx_seq_one_letter_code
_entity_poly.pdbx_strand_id
1 'polypeptide(L)'
;MNNNYINNEVYRISRDLSESKDFKKYILYKSNNLMSVSCSEDDWHYCLLVLQYVKPISSVKTITEILEFFLKRDRYRDKFDSNWGYLNTTIKKVISEASKANLIGSSYYLNTRELIQYNAINSPLSNYPIKSSCKVENVLKVFNFFSCFFLDTCKYSGLLTDHEIVITSSHNSVIKISMFGGLLNYFDLMIFMGILYNYKLFSSYSMSNIVNINFSSFDTLLHDNGSYRGKYINSLIKLSKVHLEGTYITMSSKSNHEVCEFSGSLLSFNRISMKSSTNVYIYLSEPILHMLQSMCNYSIVNWNSFVYLSDPKVRSVYFYFCLNVKLSRYFTVFSVDKILHDLYVSSCMDTSIRFRKSKIRKILMKIFDLQSSLIDFEFQLVFSSCKSKIINGIKVRRNKIALLN
;
A
#
# COMPACT_ATOMS: atom_id res chain seq x y z
N MET A 1 -13.74 -39.06 28.36
CA MET A 1 -14.63 -38.27 27.49
C MET A 1 -13.76 -37.41 26.58
N ASN A 2 -13.79 -37.56 25.24
CA ASN A 2 -13.69 -36.40 24.30
C ASN A 2 -13.38 -36.69 22.82
N ASN A 3 -12.96 -37.87 22.34
CA ASN A 3 -12.66 -37.99 20.89
C ASN A 3 -13.89 -37.74 20.00
N ASN A 4 -15.07 -38.22 20.38
CA ASN A 4 -16.31 -37.91 19.63
C ASN A 4 -16.69 -36.42 19.70
N TYR A 5 -16.49 -35.77 20.85
CA TYR A 5 -16.79 -34.35 20.99
C TYR A 5 -15.84 -33.48 20.15
N ILE A 6 -14.53 -33.73 20.24
CA ILE A 6 -13.51 -33.01 19.47
C ILE A 6 -13.72 -33.23 17.97
N ASN A 7 -13.98 -34.48 17.53
CA ASN A 7 -14.26 -34.77 16.13
C ASN A 7 -15.52 -34.05 15.64
N ASN A 8 -16.59 -34.02 16.44
CA ASN A 8 -17.83 -33.30 16.11
C ASN A 8 -17.59 -31.79 16.03
N GLU A 9 -16.83 -31.21 16.96
CA GLU A 9 -16.49 -29.77 16.93
C GLU A 9 -15.59 -29.43 15.75
N VAL A 10 -14.59 -30.26 15.44
CA VAL A 10 -13.74 -30.07 14.26
C VAL A 10 -14.56 -30.16 12.98
N TYR A 11 -15.47 -31.13 12.87
CA TYR A 11 -16.35 -31.28 11.72
C TYR A 11 -17.25 -30.05 11.56
N ARG A 12 -17.89 -29.61 12.65
CA ARG A 12 -18.71 -28.40 12.69
C ARG A 12 -17.91 -27.18 12.25
N ILE A 13 -16.74 -26.94 12.85
CA ILE A 13 -15.89 -25.80 12.50
C ILE A 13 -15.46 -25.87 11.02
N SER A 14 -15.11 -27.05 10.52
CA SER A 14 -14.72 -27.22 9.11
C SER A 14 -15.89 -26.91 8.16
N ARG A 15 -17.11 -27.34 8.50
CA ARG A 15 -18.33 -27.02 7.75
C ARG A 15 -18.61 -25.52 7.79
N ASP A 16 -18.65 -24.93 8.99
CA ASP A 16 -18.96 -23.51 9.17
C ASP A 16 -17.92 -22.62 8.47
N LEU A 17 -16.63 -23.00 8.48
CA LEU A 17 -15.58 -22.33 7.70
C LEU A 17 -15.80 -22.46 6.19
N SER A 18 -16.28 -23.62 5.72
CA SER A 18 -16.54 -23.89 4.31
C SER A 18 -17.71 -23.08 3.76
N GLU A 19 -18.69 -22.77 4.60
CA GLU A 19 -19.86 -21.96 4.27
C GLU A 19 -19.66 -20.46 4.58
N SER A 20 -18.53 -20.08 5.18
CA SER A 20 -18.25 -18.71 5.59
C SER A 20 -17.61 -17.85 4.50
N LYS A 21 -17.61 -16.53 4.72
CA LYS A 21 -16.80 -15.55 3.97
C LYS A 21 -15.29 -15.82 4.02
N ASP A 22 -14.82 -16.58 5.01
CA ASP A 22 -13.40 -16.92 5.18
C ASP A 22 -13.00 -18.23 4.48
N PHE A 23 -13.92 -18.88 3.76
CA PHE A 23 -13.66 -20.13 3.03
C PHE A 23 -12.41 -20.07 2.13
N LYS A 24 -12.22 -18.97 1.38
CA LYS A 24 -11.04 -18.79 0.53
C LYS A 24 -9.75 -18.79 1.34
N LYS A 25 -9.71 -18.12 2.50
CA LYS A 25 -8.54 -18.12 3.40
C LYS A 25 -8.32 -19.50 3.99
N TYR A 26 -9.41 -20.18 4.37
CA TYR A 26 -9.38 -21.53 4.91
C TYR A 26 -8.70 -22.49 3.92
N ILE A 27 -9.12 -22.52 2.65
CA ILE A 27 -8.46 -23.34 1.60
C ILE A 27 -6.99 -22.96 1.42
N LEU A 28 -6.67 -21.67 1.36
CA LEU A 28 -5.30 -21.22 1.14
C LEU A 28 -4.35 -21.72 2.23
N TYR A 29 -4.74 -21.70 3.50
CA TYR A 29 -3.92 -22.25 4.58
C TYR A 29 -3.79 -23.78 4.56
N LYS A 30 -4.75 -24.49 3.97
CA LYS A 30 -4.68 -25.94 3.73
C LYS A 30 -3.80 -26.30 2.54
N SER A 31 -3.57 -25.36 1.64
CA SER A 31 -2.64 -25.57 0.54
C SER A 31 -1.20 -25.60 1.08
N ASN A 32 -0.33 -26.42 0.48
CA ASN A 32 1.09 -26.49 0.85
C ASN A 32 1.88 -25.22 0.45
N ASN A 33 1.21 -24.17 -0.03
CA ASN A 33 1.82 -22.92 -0.45
C ASN A 33 2.08 -22.02 0.76
N LEU A 34 3.26 -21.39 0.78
CA LEU A 34 3.65 -20.42 1.79
C LEU A 34 2.88 -19.10 1.55
N MET A 35 2.07 -18.67 2.52
CA MET A 35 1.26 -17.44 2.40
C MET A 35 1.90 -16.23 3.11
N SER A 36 2.70 -16.47 4.15
CA SER A 36 3.38 -15.46 4.96
C SER A 36 4.91 -15.57 4.84
N VAL A 37 5.66 -14.81 5.65
CA VAL A 37 7.13 -14.80 5.61
C VAL A 37 7.72 -16.17 6.01
N SER A 38 6.98 -16.93 6.82
CA SER A 38 7.39 -18.26 7.23
C SER A 38 6.22 -19.21 7.45
N CYS A 39 6.54 -20.51 7.34
CA CYS A 39 5.67 -21.62 7.68
C CYS A 39 5.09 -21.48 9.10
N SER A 40 5.89 -21.04 10.08
CA SER A 40 5.45 -20.79 11.46
C SER A 40 4.40 -19.69 11.57
N GLU A 41 4.54 -18.65 10.75
CA GLU A 41 3.60 -17.52 10.72
C GLU A 41 2.27 -17.94 10.07
N ASP A 42 2.30 -18.82 9.07
CA ASP A 42 1.05 -19.37 8.52
C ASP A 42 0.29 -20.26 9.53
N ASP A 43 0.99 -21.08 10.32
CA ASP A 43 0.36 -21.90 11.37
C ASP A 43 -0.34 -21.01 12.40
N TRP A 44 0.31 -19.89 12.76
CA TRP A 44 -0.22 -18.89 13.67
C TRP A 44 -1.53 -18.30 13.14
N HIS A 45 -1.52 -17.81 11.90
CA HIS A 45 -2.71 -17.22 11.28
C HIS A 45 -3.82 -18.24 11.05
N TYR A 46 -3.47 -19.48 10.70
CA TYR A 46 -4.43 -20.58 10.57
C TYR A 46 -5.12 -20.88 11.90
N CYS A 47 -4.38 -20.95 13.00
CA CYS A 47 -4.96 -21.14 14.33
C CYS A 47 -5.88 -19.98 14.73
N LEU A 48 -5.49 -18.72 14.44
CA LEU A 48 -6.35 -17.56 14.68
C LEU A 48 -7.67 -17.64 13.91
N LEU A 49 -7.65 -18.13 12.67
CA LEU A 49 -8.85 -18.33 11.86
C LEU A 49 -9.77 -19.38 12.50
N VAL A 50 -9.24 -20.55 12.87
CA VAL A 50 -10.01 -21.62 13.51
C VAL A 50 -10.65 -21.15 14.82
N LEU A 51 -9.92 -20.39 15.64
CA LEU A 51 -10.41 -19.88 16.93
C LEU A 51 -11.66 -19.01 16.82
N GLN A 52 -11.87 -18.32 15.70
CA GLN A 52 -13.07 -17.50 15.47
C GLN A 52 -14.35 -18.34 15.50
N TYR A 53 -14.25 -19.63 15.15
CA TYR A 53 -15.38 -20.56 15.01
C TYR A 53 -15.50 -21.55 16.18
N VAL A 54 -14.59 -21.51 17.16
CA VAL A 54 -14.66 -22.34 18.36
C VAL A 54 -15.75 -21.82 19.30
N LYS A 55 -16.51 -22.71 19.95
CA LYS A 55 -17.53 -22.29 20.93
C LYS A 55 -16.88 -21.48 22.07
N PRO A 56 -17.38 -20.27 22.41
CA PRO A 56 -16.82 -19.44 23.48
C PRO A 56 -16.73 -20.12 24.84
N ILE A 57 -17.62 -21.08 25.11
CA ILE A 57 -17.73 -21.82 26.38
C ILE A 57 -16.68 -22.96 26.48
N SER A 58 -15.93 -23.23 25.41
CA SER A 58 -14.95 -24.33 25.39
C SER A 58 -13.81 -24.08 26.37
N SER A 59 -13.44 -25.10 27.14
CA SER A 59 -12.27 -25.03 28.04
C SER A 59 -10.96 -24.86 27.25
N VAL A 60 -9.94 -24.23 27.84
CA VAL A 60 -8.62 -24.04 27.20
C VAL A 60 -8.02 -25.38 26.75
N LYS A 61 -8.24 -26.46 27.50
CA LYS A 61 -7.82 -27.81 27.13
C LYS A 61 -8.50 -28.27 25.83
N THR A 62 -9.82 -28.11 25.74
CA THR A 62 -10.61 -28.42 24.54
C THR A 62 -10.18 -27.59 23.33
N ILE A 63 -9.92 -26.30 23.51
CA ILE A 63 -9.42 -25.42 22.45
C ILE A 63 -8.05 -25.89 21.94
N THR A 64 -7.17 -26.30 22.85
CA THR A 64 -5.85 -26.83 22.52
C THR A 64 -5.97 -28.11 21.70
N GLU A 65 -6.80 -29.06 22.12
CA GLU A 65 -7.08 -30.31 21.40
C GLU A 65 -7.66 -30.05 19.98
N ILE A 66 -8.55 -29.07 19.82
CA ILE A 66 -9.09 -28.66 18.52
C ILE A 66 -7.98 -28.11 17.60
N LEU A 67 -7.15 -27.17 18.09
CA LEU A 67 -6.10 -26.56 17.29
C LEU A 67 -5.00 -27.55 16.90
N GLU A 68 -4.63 -28.45 17.82
CA GLU A 68 -3.71 -29.55 17.52
C GLU A 68 -4.25 -30.42 16.38
N PHE A 69 -5.54 -30.73 16.39
CA PHE A 69 -6.18 -31.53 15.34
C PHE A 69 -6.12 -30.81 13.98
N PHE A 70 -6.47 -29.52 13.92
CA PHE A 70 -6.43 -28.76 12.68
C PHE A 70 -5.00 -28.65 12.11
N LEU A 71 -4.00 -28.43 12.95
CA LEU A 71 -2.60 -28.37 12.51
C LEU A 71 -2.09 -29.74 12.04
N LYS A 72 -2.41 -30.82 12.74
CA LYS A 72 -2.00 -32.19 12.35
C LYS A 72 -2.72 -32.71 11.12
N ARG A 73 -4.00 -32.39 10.93
CA ARG A 73 -4.78 -32.85 9.76
C ARG A 73 -4.46 -32.04 8.51
N ASP A 74 -4.47 -30.72 8.63
CA ASP A 74 -4.52 -29.84 7.47
C ASP A 74 -3.17 -29.18 7.14
N ARG A 75 -2.23 -29.19 8.10
CA ARG A 75 -0.95 -28.48 8.01
C ARG A 75 0.23 -29.29 8.55
N TYR A 76 0.13 -30.62 8.47
CA TYR A 76 1.09 -31.56 9.07
C TYR A 76 2.55 -31.21 8.74
N ARG A 77 3.43 -31.37 9.73
CA ARG A 77 4.88 -31.25 9.57
C ARG A 77 5.57 -32.32 10.39
N ASP A 78 6.63 -32.90 9.84
CA ASP A 78 7.50 -33.87 10.55
C ASP A 78 8.09 -33.29 11.85
N LYS A 79 8.22 -31.96 11.91
CA LYS A 79 8.65 -31.22 13.11
C LYS A 79 7.63 -31.23 14.26
N PHE A 80 6.37 -31.54 14.01
CA PHE A 80 5.35 -31.62 15.05
C PHE A 80 5.51 -32.87 15.91
N ASP A 81 5.95 -33.97 15.31
CA ASP A 81 6.17 -35.24 16.01
C ASP A 81 7.54 -35.27 16.71
N SER A 82 8.54 -34.60 16.14
CA SER A 82 9.89 -34.50 16.73
C SER A 82 10.05 -33.38 17.77
N ASN A 83 9.10 -32.44 17.88
CA ASN A 83 9.25 -31.26 18.73
C ASN A 83 7.92 -30.79 19.36
N TRP A 84 7.33 -31.61 20.23
CA TRP A 84 6.05 -31.35 20.91
C TRP A 84 5.99 -29.98 21.63
N GLY A 85 7.14 -29.50 22.15
CA GLY A 85 7.25 -28.19 22.78
C GLY A 85 6.95 -27.02 21.84
N TYR A 86 7.29 -27.12 20.55
CA TYR A 86 7.05 -26.06 19.57
C TYR A 86 5.56 -25.90 19.25
N LEU A 87 4.86 -27.01 19.01
CA LEU A 87 3.42 -27.03 18.74
C LEU A 87 2.64 -26.47 19.93
N ASN A 88 2.92 -26.97 21.13
CA ASN A 88 2.27 -26.54 22.36
C ASN A 88 2.55 -25.06 22.68
N THR A 89 3.78 -24.58 22.46
CA THR A 89 4.15 -23.17 22.65
C THR A 89 3.42 -22.27 21.65
N THR A 90 3.30 -22.68 20.40
CA THR A 90 2.59 -21.92 19.36
C THR A 90 1.11 -21.82 19.69
N ILE A 91 0.45 -22.94 20.01
CA ILE A 91 -0.96 -22.98 20.37
C ILE A 91 -1.24 -22.12 21.61
N LYS A 92 -0.45 -22.26 22.68
CA LYS A 92 -0.61 -21.44 23.90
C LYS A 92 -0.49 -19.95 23.63
N LYS A 93 0.49 -19.53 22.82
CA LYS A 93 0.67 -18.12 22.45
C LYS A 93 -0.51 -17.61 21.62
N VAL A 94 -0.99 -18.39 20.65
CA VAL A 94 -2.14 -18.02 19.82
C VAL A 94 -3.41 -17.90 20.67
N ILE A 95 -3.68 -18.85 21.57
CA ILE A 95 -4.83 -18.79 22.49
C ILE A 95 -4.76 -17.55 23.38
N SER A 96 -3.58 -17.24 23.94
CA SER A 96 -3.39 -16.05 24.78
C SER A 96 -3.69 -14.77 24.01
N GLU A 97 -3.17 -14.63 22.79
CA GLU A 97 -3.40 -13.44 21.96
C GLU A 97 -4.86 -13.36 21.47
N ALA A 98 -5.45 -14.47 21.06
CA ALA A 98 -6.86 -14.51 20.65
C ALA A 98 -7.82 -14.20 21.79
N SER A 99 -7.51 -14.63 23.02
CA SER A 99 -8.26 -14.30 24.22
C SER A 99 -8.17 -12.80 24.53
N LYS A 100 -6.96 -12.20 24.51
CA LYS A 100 -6.79 -10.75 24.68
C LYS A 100 -7.54 -9.93 23.63
N ALA A 101 -7.64 -10.46 22.41
CA ALA A 101 -8.32 -9.81 21.29
C ALA A 101 -9.82 -10.15 21.17
N ASN A 102 -10.40 -10.91 22.13
CA ASN A 102 -11.78 -11.40 22.08
C ASN A 102 -12.16 -12.10 20.76
N LEU A 103 -11.21 -12.82 20.16
CA LEU A 103 -11.42 -13.49 18.87
C LEU A 103 -12.05 -14.87 19.00
N ILE A 104 -11.93 -15.51 20.16
CA ILE A 104 -12.42 -16.88 20.38
C ILE A 104 -13.95 -16.89 20.29
N GLY A 105 -14.47 -17.61 19.29
CA GLY A 105 -15.91 -17.68 19.02
C GLY A 105 -16.54 -16.39 18.52
N SER A 106 -15.74 -15.45 18.01
CA SER A 106 -16.22 -14.19 17.43
C SER A 106 -17.24 -14.38 16.30
N SER A 107 -17.27 -15.53 15.62
CA SER A 107 -18.26 -15.82 14.58
C SER A 107 -19.67 -16.08 15.12
N TYR A 108 -19.81 -16.48 16.39
CA TYR A 108 -21.12 -16.69 17.02
C TYR A 108 -21.86 -15.39 17.30
N TYR A 109 -21.12 -14.33 17.59
CA TYR A 109 -21.68 -13.01 17.92
C TYR A 109 -22.11 -12.21 16.69
N LEU A 110 -21.88 -12.72 15.47
CA LEU A 110 -22.31 -12.09 14.21
C LEU A 110 -23.78 -12.37 13.87
N ASN A 111 -24.44 -13.33 14.52
CA ASN A 111 -25.82 -13.72 14.22
C ASN A 111 -26.90 -13.01 15.06
N THR A 112 -26.53 -12.27 16.11
CA THR A 112 -27.44 -11.35 16.79
C THR A 112 -27.41 -10.01 16.07
N ARG A 113 -28.43 -9.78 15.24
CA ARG A 113 -28.79 -8.49 14.65
C ARG A 113 -29.17 -7.49 15.76
N GLU A 114 -28.18 -6.96 16.47
CA GLU A 114 -28.29 -5.75 17.29
C GLU A 114 -26.87 -5.38 17.76
N LEU A 115 -26.23 -4.50 16.98
CA LEU A 115 -25.28 -3.46 17.43
C LEU A 115 -24.67 -2.77 16.21
N ILE A 116 -25.52 -1.97 15.57
CA ILE A 116 -25.09 -0.71 14.95
C ILE A 116 -24.47 0.11 16.10
N GLN A 117 -23.15 -0.01 16.30
CA GLN A 117 -22.21 0.95 16.92
C GLN A 117 -20.93 0.35 17.52
N TYR A 118 -20.69 -0.97 17.52
CA TYR A 118 -19.56 -1.53 18.32
C TYR A 118 -18.42 -2.29 17.60
N ASN A 119 -18.34 -2.32 16.26
CA ASN A 119 -17.22 -2.99 15.56
C ASN A 119 -16.22 -2.05 14.85
N ALA A 120 -16.23 -0.75 15.18
CA ALA A 120 -15.10 0.15 14.91
C ALA A 120 -13.98 0.04 15.96
N ILE A 121 -14.15 -0.82 16.98
CA ILE A 121 -13.24 -0.95 18.12
C ILE A 121 -12.78 -2.41 18.18
N ASN A 122 -11.47 -2.62 18.05
CA ASN A 122 -10.72 -3.87 18.19
C ASN A 122 -10.44 -4.70 16.92
N SER A 123 -10.01 -4.01 15.87
CA SER A 123 -8.80 -4.46 15.16
C SER A 123 -7.59 -4.31 16.11
N PRO A 124 -6.51 -5.11 16.06
CA PRO A 124 -5.25 -4.78 16.74
C PRO A 124 -4.66 -3.43 16.28
N LEU A 125 -5.24 -2.76 15.28
CA LEU A 125 -5.01 -1.35 14.92
C LEU A 125 -5.88 -0.32 15.66
N SER A 126 -6.83 -0.70 16.54
CA SER A 126 -7.65 0.26 17.30
C SER A 126 -6.89 0.95 18.43
N ASN A 127 -5.91 0.28 19.04
CA ASN A 127 -5.12 0.83 20.16
C ASN A 127 -3.94 1.72 19.74
N TYR A 128 -3.93 2.24 18.50
CA TYR A 128 -3.01 3.31 18.19
C TYR A 128 -3.55 4.61 18.75
N PRO A 129 -2.81 5.29 19.62
CA PRO A 129 -3.16 6.66 19.93
C PRO A 129 -3.20 7.43 18.63
N ILE A 130 -4.39 7.94 18.29
CA ILE A 130 -4.52 8.92 17.22
C ILE A 130 -3.84 10.18 17.77
N LYS A 131 -2.64 10.45 17.29
CA LYS A 131 -1.84 11.60 17.75
C LYS A 131 -2.20 12.88 16.99
N SER A 132 -2.82 12.75 15.82
CA SER A 132 -3.03 13.86 14.89
C SER A 132 -4.30 13.64 14.06
N SER A 133 -4.84 14.74 13.57
CA SER A 133 -5.99 14.77 12.68
C SER A 133 -5.68 15.61 11.44
N CYS A 134 -6.35 15.32 10.33
CA CYS A 134 -6.32 16.14 9.14
C CYS A 134 -7.68 16.12 8.44
N LYS A 135 -7.95 17.16 7.64
CA LYS A 135 -9.19 17.22 6.88
C LYS A 135 -9.18 16.22 5.72
N VAL A 136 -10.34 15.65 5.41
CA VAL A 136 -10.53 14.70 4.29
C VAL A 136 -10.07 15.31 2.95
N GLU A 137 -10.27 16.60 2.74
CA GLU A 137 -9.81 17.34 1.55
C GLU A 137 -8.29 17.23 1.32
N ASN A 138 -7.51 17.06 2.38
CA ASN A 138 -6.04 16.97 2.32
C ASN A 138 -5.52 15.54 2.08
N VAL A 139 -6.40 14.55 1.90
CA VAL A 139 -6.01 13.15 1.71
C VAL A 139 -6.21 12.71 0.28
N LEU A 140 -5.13 12.49 -0.47
CA LEU A 140 -5.20 11.99 -1.83
C LEU A 140 -5.02 10.47 -1.84
N LYS A 141 -5.94 9.74 -2.47
CA LYS A 141 -5.78 8.32 -2.78
C LYS A 141 -4.97 8.18 -4.06
N VAL A 142 -3.95 7.33 -4.04
CA VAL A 142 -3.06 7.06 -5.16
C VAL A 142 -2.85 5.56 -5.28
N PHE A 143 -2.58 5.05 -6.48
CA PHE A 143 -2.38 3.61 -6.66
C PHE A 143 -0.93 3.22 -6.48
N ASN A 144 -0.73 1.98 -6.05
CA ASN A 144 0.61 1.43 -5.88
C ASN A 144 1.39 1.32 -7.20
N PHE A 145 0.69 1.26 -8.34
CA PHE A 145 1.34 1.19 -9.65
C PHE A 145 2.00 2.51 -10.08
N PHE A 146 1.76 3.61 -9.37
CA PHE A 146 2.54 4.84 -9.51
C PHE A 146 3.96 4.72 -8.92
N SER A 147 4.47 3.51 -8.69
CA SER A 147 5.89 3.26 -8.39
C SER A 147 6.81 3.46 -9.61
N CYS A 148 6.28 3.87 -10.78
CA CYS A 148 7.01 4.06 -12.03
C CYS A 148 7.74 5.42 -12.17
N PHE A 149 7.80 6.23 -11.10
CA PHE A 149 8.49 7.53 -11.10
C PHE A 149 9.87 7.43 -10.42
N PHE A 150 10.92 7.83 -11.13
CA PHE A 150 12.32 7.74 -10.68
C PHE A 150 12.89 9.07 -10.16
N LEU A 151 13.96 9.05 -9.36
CA LEU A 151 14.57 10.25 -8.79
C LEU A 151 15.39 11.08 -9.78
N ASP A 152 16.07 10.44 -10.73
CA ASP A 152 16.77 11.10 -11.82
C ASP A 152 16.75 10.13 -13.01
N THR A 153 16.49 10.64 -14.20
CA THR A 153 16.52 9.89 -15.47
C THR A 153 17.74 10.31 -16.26
N CYS A 154 18.49 9.36 -16.80
CA CYS A 154 19.69 9.67 -17.57
C CYS A 154 19.38 10.44 -18.86
N LYS A 155 20.31 11.28 -19.32
CA LYS A 155 20.10 12.17 -20.48
C LYS A 155 19.83 11.40 -21.78
N TYR A 156 20.35 10.18 -21.89
CA TYR A 156 20.13 9.25 -23.01
C TYR A 156 18.82 8.45 -22.93
N SER A 157 17.91 8.77 -22.01
CA SER A 157 16.59 8.11 -21.91
C SER A 157 15.69 8.31 -23.14
N GLY A 158 16.05 9.17 -24.08
CA GLY A 158 15.42 9.23 -25.41
C GLY A 158 15.77 8.08 -26.35
N LEU A 159 16.77 7.24 -26.02
CA LEU A 159 17.19 6.07 -26.80
C LEU A 159 16.70 4.73 -26.21
N LEU A 160 16.23 4.72 -24.96
CA LEU A 160 15.53 3.56 -24.39
C LEU A 160 14.07 3.66 -24.82
N THR A 161 13.81 3.23 -26.05
CA THR A 161 12.47 2.94 -26.53
C THR A 161 11.85 1.92 -25.57
N ASP A 162 10.75 2.34 -24.94
CA ASP A 162 9.77 1.47 -24.31
C ASP A 162 10.25 0.77 -23.04
N HIS A 163 10.31 1.51 -21.93
CA HIS A 163 10.43 0.89 -20.63
C HIS A 163 9.06 0.38 -20.17
N GLU A 164 9.00 -0.92 -19.90
CA GLU A 164 7.80 -1.59 -19.41
C GLU A 164 7.95 -1.98 -17.94
N ILE A 165 6.90 -1.81 -17.15
CA ILE A 165 6.82 -2.28 -15.77
C ILE A 165 5.54 -3.08 -15.63
N VAL A 166 5.65 -4.32 -15.18
CA VAL A 166 4.49 -5.16 -14.86
C VAL A 166 4.31 -5.15 -13.35
N ILE A 167 3.13 -4.71 -12.92
CA ILE A 167 2.77 -4.62 -11.52
C ILE A 167 1.66 -5.62 -11.25
N THR A 168 2.00 -6.65 -10.49
CA THR A 168 1.09 -7.71 -10.07
C THR A 168 0.60 -7.43 -8.65
N SER A 169 -0.72 -7.40 -8.47
CA SER A 169 -1.33 -7.45 -7.14
C SER A 169 -1.63 -8.89 -6.76
N SER A 170 -1.69 -9.16 -5.45
CA SER A 170 -2.10 -10.46 -4.87
C SER A 170 -3.52 -10.92 -5.24
N HIS A 171 -4.27 -10.10 -5.99
CA HIS A 171 -5.67 -10.33 -6.37
C HIS A 171 -5.89 -10.46 -7.88
N ASN A 172 -4.92 -10.99 -8.64
CA ASN A 172 -4.98 -11.17 -10.10
C ASN A 172 -5.12 -9.88 -10.95
N SER A 173 -5.05 -8.69 -10.35
CA SER A 173 -4.92 -7.45 -11.14
C SER A 173 -3.47 -7.31 -11.60
N VAL A 174 -3.26 -7.45 -12.90
CA VAL A 174 -1.97 -7.21 -13.54
C VAL A 174 -2.11 -5.91 -14.31
N ILE A 175 -1.25 -4.94 -14.00
CA ILE A 175 -1.16 -3.68 -14.75
C ILE A 175 0.22 -3.62 -15.37
N LYS A 176 0.25 -3.63 -16.69
CA LYS A 176 1.42 -3.34 -17.51
C LYS A 176 1.44 -1.83 -17.79
N ILE A 177 2.59 -1.21 -17.53
CA ILE A 177 2.85 0.21 -17.78
C ILE A 177 3.95 0.30 -18.83
N SER A 178 3.65 0.84 -20.00
CA SER A 178 4.62 1.06 -21.08
C SER A 178 4.87 2.57 -21.24
N MET A 179 6.13 2.99 -21.09
CA MET A 179 6.52 4.41 -21.11
C MET A 179 7.12 4.82 -22.47
N PHE A 180 6.27 5.05 -23.48
CA PHE A 180 6.69 5.41 -24.86
C PHE A 180 7.24 6.84 -24.97
N GLY A 181 7.02 7.68 -23.96
CA GLY A 181 7.55 9.06 -23.89
C GLY A 181 8.94 9.17 -23.23
N GLY A 182 9.52 8.04 -22.82
CA GLY A 182 10.70 7.98 -21.98
C GLY A 182 10.36 7.91 -20.48
N LEU A 183 11.39 7.67 -19.66
CA LEU A 183 11.24 7.46 -18.22
C LEU A 183 10.65 8.68 -17.51
N LEU A 184 9.74 8.40 -16.58
CA LEU A 184 9.13 9.39 -15.69
C LEU A 184 10.03 9.66 -14.50
N ASN A 185 10.20 10.93 -14.14
CA ASN A 185 11.04 11.32 -13.02
C ASN A 185 10.28 12.08 -11.92
N TYR A 186 10.99 12.53 -10.90
CA TYR A 186 10.45 13.31 -9.78
C TYR A 186 9.66 14.55 -10.21
N PHE A 187 10.05 15.20 -11.30
CA PHE A 187 9.36 16.37 -11.83
C PHE A 187 8.03 15.96 -12.45
N ASP A 188 8.03 14.87 -13.22
CA ASP A 188 6.81 14.30 -13.82
C ASP A 188 5.82 13.85 -12.73
N LEU A 189 6.33 13.33 -11.61
CA LEU A 189 5.52 13.02 -10.43
C LEU A 189 4.85 14.27 -9.85
N MET A 190 5.56 15.40 -9.73
CA MET A 190 4.98 16.62 -9.16
C MET A 190 3.82 17.13 -10.02
N ILE A 191 4.01 17.13 -11.34
CA ILE A 191 2.95 17.51 -12.29
C ILE A 191 1.77 16.56 -12.14
N PHE A 192 2.01 15.25 -12.19
CA PHE A 192 0.94 14.27 -12.09
C PHE A 192 0.17 14.32 -10.77
N MET A 193 0.86 14.46 -9.63
CA MET A 193 0.24 14.61 -8.32
C MET A 193 -0.59 15.89 -8.22
N GLY A 194 -0.12 17.00 -8.80
CA GLY A 194 -0.90 18.23 -8.89
C GLY A 194 -2.16 18.07 -9.75
N ILE A 195 -2.09 17.33 -10.86
CA ILE A 195 -3.27 17.01 -11.69
C ILE A 195 -4.30 16.23 -10.85
N LEU A 196 -3.87 15.17 -10.17
CA LEU A 196 -4.76 14.34 -9.35
C LEU A 196 -5.40 15.12 -8.20
N TYR A 197 -4.64 15.99 -7.54
CA TYR A 197 -5.17 16.81 -6.46
C TYR A 197 -6.18 17.84 -6.97
N ASN A 198 -5.88 18.52 -8.09
CA ASN A 198 -6.84 19.42 -8.74
C ASN A 198 -8.11 18.66 -9.15
N TYR A 199 -7.98 17.49 -9.79
CA TYR A 199 -9.13 16.66 -10.13
C TYR A 199 -10.00 16.36 -8.92
N LYS A 200 -9.40 15.95 -7.79
CA LYS A 200 -10.11 15.67 -6.55
C LYS A 200 -10.93 16.90 -6.09
N LEU A 201 -10.34 18.09 -6.12
CA LEU A 201 -11.00 19.34 -5.74
C LEU A 201 -12.14 19.73 -6.70
N PHE A 202 -12.05 19.39 -7.99
CA PHE A 202 -13.09 19.67 -8.98
C PHE A 202 -14.19 18.61 -9.03
N SER A 203 -13.86 17.34 -8.80
CA SER A 203 -14.80 16.21 -8.86
C SER A 203 -15.87 16.27 -7.77
N SER A 204 -15.64 16.99 -6.67
CA SER A 204 -16.67 17.28 -5.67
C SER A 204 -17.80 18.17 -6.22
N TYR A 205 -17.58 18.84 -7.36
CA TYR A 205 -18.52 19.79 -7.96
C TYR A 205 -19.05 19.36 -9.33
N SER A 206 -18.33 18.52 -10.10
CA SER A 206 -18.79 18.03 -11.41
C SER A 206 -18.24 16.65 -11.75
N MET A 207 -19.08 15.77 -12.32
CA MET A 207 -18.70 14.44 -12.81
C MET A 207 -18.01 14.48 -14.19
N SER A 208 -17.21 15.51 -14.45
CA SER A 208 -16.47 15.62 -15.72
C SER A 208 -15.08 14.98 -15.59
N ASN A 209 -14.65 14.26 -16.61
CA ASN A 209 -13.31 13.66 -16.70
C ASN A 209 -12.24 14.69 -17.09
N ILE A 210 -12.61 15.97 -17.11
CA ILE A 210 -11.82 17.08 -17.63
C ILE A 210 -11.35 17.92 -16.46
N VAL A 211 -10.04 18.07 -16.32
CA VAL A 211 -9.41 19.03 -15.40
C VAL A 211 -8.93 20.21 -16.21
N ASN A 212 -9.44 21.40 -15.92
CA ASN A 212 -8.84 22.63 -16.40
C ASN A 212 -7.73 23.03 -15.43
N ILE A 213 -6.48 22.97 -15.88
CA ILE A 213 -5.31 23.30 -15.07
C ILE A 213 -4.67 24.57 -15.60
N ASN A 214 -4.50 25.53 -14.70
CA ASN A 214 -3.61 26.66 -14.92
C ASN A 214 -2.22 26.31 -14.36
N PHE A 215 -1.14 26.54 -15.09
CA PHE A 215 0.22 26.27 -14.60
C PHE A 215 0.59 26.93 -13.27
N SER A 216 -0.03 28.06 -12.92
CA SER A 216 0.10 28.65 -11.58
C SER A 216 -0.39 27.74 -10.45
N SER A 217 -1.29 26.78 -10.72
CA SER A 217 -1.71 25.79 -9.73
C SER A 217 -0.56 24.88 -9.28
N PHE A 218 0.55 24.84 -10.02
CA PHE A 218 1.74 24.10 -9.63
C PHE A 218 2.70 24.91 -8.77
N ASP A 219 2.50 26.21 -8.52
CA ASP A 219 3.45 27.07 -7.80
C ASP A 219 3.87 26.51 -6.43
N THR A 220 2.94 25.84 -5.74
CA THR A 220 3.18 25.20 -4.45
C THR A 220 4.08 23.95 -4.55
N LEU A 221 4.13 23.31 -5.71
CA LEU A 221 4.90 22.10 -5.99
C LEU A 221 6.19 22.41 -6.77
N LEU A 222 6.11 23.34 -7.72
CA LEU A 222 7.15 23.71 -8.67
C LEU A 222 6.99 25.21 -8.94
N HIS A 223 8.02 26.02 -8.72
CA HIS A 223 7.95 27.45 -9.03
C HIS A 223 7.58 27.71 -10.51
N ASP A 224 6.52 28.46 -10.80
CA ASP A 224 6.19 28.90 -12.16
C ASP A 224 7.15 30.02 -12.58
N ASN A 225 7.91 29.75 -13.62
CA ASN A 225 8.58 30.78 -14.40
C ASN A 225 8.57 30.37 -15.88
N GLY A 226 8.84 31.32 -16.78
CA GLY A 226 8.82 31.06 -18.22
C GLY A 226 9.65 29.85 -18.67
N SER A 227 10.76 29.55 -17.97
CA SER A 227 11.60 28.38 -18.25
C SER A 227 10.98 27.05 -17.80
N TYR A 228 10.15 27.05 -16.76
CA TYR A 228 9.45 25.86 -16.26
C TYR A 228 8.22 25.51 -17.08
N ARG A 229 7.54 26.47 -17.71
CA ARG A 229 6.36 26.20 -18.56
C ARG A 229 6.66 25.24 -19.71
N GLY A 230 7.83 25.38 -20.35
CA GLY A 230 8.29 24.40 -21.34
C GLY A 230 8.50 23.01 -20.76
N LYS A 231 9.03 22.92 -19.53
CA LYS A 231 9.19 21.64 -18.81
C LYS A 231 7.85 21.02 -18.41
N TYR A 232 6.85 21.82 -18.03
CA TYR A 232 5.50 21.34 -17.72
C TYR A 232 4.86 20.70 -18.96
N ILE A 233 4.92 21.36 -20.11
CA ILE A 233 4.42 20.80 -21.38
C ILE A 233 5.16 19.52 -21.75
N ASN A 234 6.50 19.50 -21.65
CA ASN A 234 7.27 18.28 -21.93
C ASN A 234 6.89 17.13 -20.99
N SER A 235 6.63 17.43 -19.72
CA SER A 235 6.14 16.45 -18.75
C SER A 235 4.75 15.92 -19.13
N LEU A 236 3.83 16.80 -19.54
CA LEU A 236 2.50 16.40 -20.02
C LEU A 236 2.58 15.53 -21.28
N ILE A 237 3.47 15.85 -22.23
CA ILE A 237 3.73 15.04 -23.43
C ILE A 237 4.27 13.65 -23.04
N LYS A 238 5.15 13.58 -22.04
CA LYS A 238 5.64 12.29 -21.53
C LYS A 238 4.52 11.48 -20.90
N LEU A 239 3.77 12.09 -19.98
CA LEU A 239 2.66 11.45 -19.28
C LEU A 239 1.57 10.97 -20.26
N SER A 240 1.29 11.72 -21.33
CA SER A 240 0.31 11.30 -22.34
C SER A 240 0.76 10.10 -23.18
N LYS A 241 2.06 9.79 -23.19
CA LYS A 241 2.66 8.63 -23.88
C LYS A 241 2.90 7.45 -22.94
N VAL A 242 2.46 7.53 -21.69
CA VAL A 242 2.43 6.38 -20.77
C VAL A 242 1.17 5.59 -21.06
N HIS A 243 1.32 4.34 -21.45
CA HIS A 243 0.22 3.43 -21.71
C HIS A 243 0.04 2.49 -20.52
N LEU A 244 -1.20 2.34 -20.08
CA LEU A 244 -1.60 1.35 -19.10
C LEU A 244 -2.43 0.27 -19.80
N GLU A 245 -2.09 -0.98 -19.55
CA GLU A 245 -2.81 -2.15 -20.04
C GLU A 245 -2.98 -3.12 -18.89
N GLY A 246 -4.16 -3.72 -18.72
CA GLY A 246 -4.31 -4.70 -17.67
C GLY A 246 -5.73 -5.04 -17.29
N THR A 247 -5.85 -5.69 -16.15
CA THR A 247 -7.12 -6.06 -15.56
C THR A 247 -7.26 -5.50 -14.16
N TYR A 248 -8.44 -5.00 -13.82
CA TYR A 248 -8.78 -4.58 -12.47
C TYR A 248 -10.17 -5.09 -12.09
N ILE A 249 -10.38 -5.26 -10.79
CA ILE A 249 -11.66 -5.71 -10.26
C ILE A 249 -12.42 -4.48 -9.79
N THR A 250 -13.59 -4.21 -10.38
CA THR A 250 -14.51 -3.22 -9.85
C THR A 250 -15.37 -3.87 -8.76
N MET A 251 -15.61 -3.12 -7.68
CA MET A 251 -16.63 -3.46 -6.71
C MET A 251 -17.91 -2.74 -7.15
N SER A 252 -18.75 -3.41 -7.93
CA SER A 252 -20.13 -2.95 -8.10
C SER A 252 -20.85 -3.09 -6.75
N SER A 253 -21.83 -2.22 -6.48
CA SER A 253 -22.64 -2.22 -5.26
C SER A 253 -23.47 -3.51 -5.05
N LYS A 254 -23.44 -4.45 -6.01
CA LYS A 254 -24.22 -5.69 -6.02
C LYS A 254 -23.32 -6.92 -6.15
N SER A 255 -22.53 -7.23 -5.11
CA SER A 255 -21.91 -8.55 -4.80
C SER A 255 -21.15 -9.33 -5.89
N ASN A 256 -21.09 -8.84 -7.13
CA ASN A 256 -20.46 -9.46 -8.27
C ASN A 256 -19.19 -8.66 -8.57
N HIS A 257 -18.07 -9.37 -8.51
CA HIS A 257 -16.78 -8.85 -8.96
C HIS A 257 -16.77 -8.89 -10.48
N GLU A 258 -16.78 -7.72 -11.11
CA GLU A 258 -16.52 -7.61 -12.55
C GLU A 258 -15.02 -7.42 -12.75
N VAL A 259 -14.44 -8.31 -13.55
CA VAL A 259 -13.07 -8.15 -14.03
C VAL A 259 -13.15 -7.27 -15.27
N CYS A 260 -12.69 -6.04 -15.15
CA CYS A 260 -12.62 -5.11 -16.26
C CYS A 260 -11.23 -5.17 -16.88
N GLU A 261 -11.17 -5.40 -18.19
CA GLU A 261 -9.96 -5.20 -18.97
C GLU A 261 -9.86 -3.74 -19.40
N PHE A 262 -8.65 -3.20 -19.43
CA PHE A 262 -8.43 -1.85 -19.89
C PHE A 262 -7.12 -1.73 -20.66
N SER A 263 -7.14 -0.81 -21.62
CA SER A 263 -6.00 -0.46 -22.44
C SER A 263 -6.16 1.01 -22.83
N GLY A 264 -5.28 1.88 -22.36
CA GLY A 264 -5.28 3.29 -22.74
C GLY A 264 -4.11 4.09 -22.19
N SER A 265 -3.99 5.34 -22.62
CA SER A 265 -2.97 6.25 -22.09
C SER A 265 -3.29 6.66 -20.64
N LEU A 266 -2.27 7.12 -19.90
CA LEU A 266 -2.44 7.68 -18.56
C LEU A 266 -3.31 8.95 -18.63
N LEU A 267 -3.05 9.83 -19.59
CA LEU A 267 -3.86 11.02 -19.82
C LEU A 267 -3.81 11.45 -21.29
N SER A 268 -4.72 12.32 -21.68
CA SER A 268 -4.57 13.17 -22.86
C SER A 268 -4.74 14.63 -22.45
N PHE A 269 -4.25 15.56 -23.27
CA PHE A 269 -4.37 16.98 -22.94
C PHE A 269 -4.52 17.83 -24.20
N ASN A 270 -5.28 18.92 -24.07
CA ASN A 270 -5.46 19.94 -25.08
C ASN A 270 -4.97 21.28 -24.55
N ARG A 271 -4.05 21.90 -25.31
CA ARG A 271 -3.54 23.23 -25.01
C ARG A 271 -4.36 24.28 -25.73
N ILE A 272 -4.88 25.25 -24.98
CA ILE A 272 -5.81 26.27 -25.51
C ILE A 272 -5.06 27.32 -26.37
N SER A 273 -3.78 27.60 -26.10
CA SER A 273 -2.94 28.48 -26.93
C SER A 273 -1.45 28.15 -26.88
N MET A 274 -0.80 28.19 -28.03
CA MET A 274 0.65 27.95 -28.19
C MET A 274 1.53 29.10 -27.70
N LYS A 275 1.02 30.34 -27.65
CA LYS A 275 1.85 31.55 -27.49
C LYS A 275 2.01 32.01 -26.03
N SER A 276 1.05 31.72 -25.15
CA SER A 276 1.10 32.24 -23.76
C SER A 276 0.13 31.61 -22.76
N SER A 277 -0.80 30.72 -23.16
CA SER A 277 -1.78 30.21 -22.20
C SER A 277 -1.15 29.31 -21.14
N THR A 278 -1.40 29.66 -19.89
CA THR A 278 -1.16 28.82 -18.72
C THR A 278 -2.21 27.72 -18.56
N ASN A 279 -3.34 27.83 -19.27
CA ASN A 279 -4.45 26.89 -19.16
C ASN A 279 -4.32 25.71 -20.12
N VAL A 280 -4.48 24.51 -19.59
CA VAL A 280 -4.46 23.24 -20.30
C VAL A 280 -5.64 22.40 -19.82
N TYR A 281 -6.42 21.87 -20.77
CA TYR A 281 -7.42 20.87 -20.46
C TYR A 281 -6.76 19.50 -20.44
N ILE A 282 -6.94 18.77 -19.34
CA ILE A 282 -6.41 17.43 -19.16
C ILE A 282 -7.56 16.46 -19.02
N TYR A 283 -7.52 15.38 -19.78
CA TYR A 283 -8.48 14.30 -19.75
C TYR A 283 -7.79 13.10 -19.10
N LEU A 284 -8.22 12.75 -17.90
CA LEU A 284 -7.75 11.53 -17.24
C LEU A 284 -8.42 10.33 -17.90
N SER A 285 -7.66 9.26 -18.12
CA SER A 285 -8.25 8.04 -18.65
C SER A 285 -9.18 7.40 -17.62
N GLU A 286 -10.24 6.77 -18.12
CA GLU A 286 -11.26 6.11 -17.29
C GLU A 286 -10.70 5.14 -16.24
N PRO A 287 -9.64 4.35 -16.53
CA PRO A 287 -9.03 3.48 -15.53
C PRO A 287 -8.54 4.25 -14.30
N ILE A 288 -7.93 5.42 -14.48
CA ILE A 288 -7.48 6.25 -13.36
C ILE A 288 -8.65 6.73 -12.51
N LEU A 289 -9.77 7.06 -13.14
CA LEU A 289 -10.96 7.56 -12.45
C LEU A 289 -11.61 6.46 -11.59
N HIS A 290 -11.84 5.28 -12.17
CA HIS A 290 -12.32 4.11 -11.44
C HIS A 290 -11.35 3.73 -10.32
N MET A 291 -10.05 3.82 -10.59
CA MET A 291 -9.02 3.59 -9.61
C MET A 291 -9.14 4.59 -8.45
N LEU A 292 -9.18 5.91 -8.68
CA LEU A 292 -9.33 6.92 -7.62
C LEU A 292 -10.54 6.68 -6.71
N GLN A 293 -11.60 6.05 -7.23
CA GLN A 293 -12.82 5.70 -6.49
C GLN A 293 -12.74 4.33 -5.80
N SER A 294 -11.73 3.51 -6.09
CA SER A 294 -11.56 2.17 -5.53
C SER A 294 -11.49 2.16 -3.99
N MET A 295 -12.03 1.08 -3.44
CA MET A 295 -11.99 0.76 -2.02
C MET A 295 -10.80 -0.15 -1.65
N CYS A 296 -10.02 -0.63 -2.64
CA CYS A 296 -8.87 -1.51 -2.43
C CYS A 296 -7.68 -1.11 -3.31
N ASN A 297 -6.49 -1.63 -2.97
CA ASN A 297 -5.23 -1.44 -3.71
C ASN A 297 -4.78 0.02 -3.90
N TYR A 298 -5.13 0.88 -2.95
CA TYR A 298 -4.67 2.27 -2.91
C TYR A 298 -3.69 2.50 -1.76
N SER A 299 -2.87 3.52 -1.94
CA SER A 299 -2.06 4.19 -0.94
C SER A 299 -2.62 5.58 -0.68
N ILE A 300 -2.34 6.12 0.49
CA ILE A 300 -2.78 7.46 0.89
C ILE A 300 -1.58 8.40 0.83
N VAL A 301 -1.80 9.64 0.39
CA VAL A 301 -0.85 10.73 0.49
C VAL A 301 -1.51 11.87 1.26
N ASN A 302 -0.84 12.37 2.30
CA ASN A 302 -1.26 13.60 2.97
C ASN A 302 -0.71 14.79 2.17
N TRP A 303 -1.62 15.55 1.56
CA TRP A 303 -1.30 16.67 0.70
C TRP A 303 -0.52 17.77 1.43
N ASN A 304 -0.87 18.06 2.68
CA ASN A 304 -0.17 19.09 3.46
C ASN A 304 1.27 18.66 3.76
N SER A 305 1.46 17.42 4.22
CA SER A 305 2.79 16.84 4.41
C SER A 305 3.60 16.87 3.10
N PHE A 306 2.96 16.53 1.98
CA PHE A 306 3.58 16.48 0.66
C PHE A 306 4.02 17.86 0.16
N VAL A 307 3.15 18.87 0.23
CA VAL A 307 3.45 20.24 -0.23
C VAL A 307 4.49 20.91 0.68
N TYR A 308 4.43 20.65 1.99
CA TYR A 308 5.37 21.20 2.98
C TYR A 308 6.84 20.89 2.67
N LEU A 309 7.11 19.72 2.09
CA LEU A 309 8.46 19.34 1.66
C LEU A 309 8.88 20.16 0.43
N SER A 310 9.62 21.26 0.60
CA SER A 310 9.94 22.18 -0.50
C SER A 310 10.73 21.58 -1.68
N ASP A 311 11.53 20.55 -1.45
CA ASP A 311 12.39 19.92 -2.46
C ASP A 311 11.62 18.80 -3.20
N PRO A 312 11.41 18.90 -4.53
CA PRO A 312 10.69 17.88 -5.31
C PRO A 312 11.28 16.47 -5.20
N LYS A 313 12.60 16.34 -5.02
CA LYS A 313 13.24 15.03 -4.86
C LYS A 313 12.96 14.44 -3.48
N VAL A 314 12.86 15.29 -2.46
CA VAL A 314 12.44 14.88 -1.12
C VAL A 314 10.98 14.43 -1.15
N ARG A 315 10.10 15.17 -1.85
CA ARG A 315 8.70 14.76 -2.09
C ARG A 315 8.60 13.40 -2.75
N SER A 316 9.42 13.10 -3.75
CA SER A 316 9.42 11.78 -4.40
C SER A 316 9.81 10.64 -3.46
N VAL A 317 10.80 10.83 -2.58
CA VAL A 317 11.15 9.80 -1.58
C VAL A 317 10.05 9.64 -0.53
N TYR A 318 9.43 10.74 -0.10
CA TYR A 318 8.25 10.68 0.77
C TYR A 318 7.08 9.96 0.10
N PHE A 319 6.83 10.21 -1.19
CA PHE A 319 5.82 9.49 -1.97
C PHE A 319 6.13 7.99 -2.08
N TYR A 320 7.39 7.63 -2.27
CA TYR A 320 7.83 6.23 -2.24
C TYR A 320 7.49 5.56 -0.90
N PHE A 321 7.65 6.25 0.24
CA PHE A 321 7.19 5.71 1.53
C PHE A 321 5.67 5.60 1.62
N CYS A 322 4.92 6.54 1.03
CA CYS A 322 3.45 6.47 0.97
C CYS A 322 2.96 5.20 0.27
N LEU A 323 3.67 4.76 -0.79
CA LEU A 323 3.34 3.54 -1.54
C LEU A 323 3.76 2.25 -0.82
N ASN A 324 4.90 2.27 -0.13
CA ASN A 324 5.56 1.05 0.37
C ASN A 324 5.35 0.77 1.86
N VAL A 325 4.84 1.74 2.62
CA VAL A 325 4.64 1.59 4.08
C VAL A 325 3.16 1.50 4.41
N LYS A 326 2.75 0.33 4.89
CA LYS A 326 1.41 0.07 5.42
C LYS A 326 1.32 0.50 6.89
N LEU A 327 0.11 0.75 7.36
CA LEU A 327 -0.15 1.03 8.77
C LEU A 327 0.23 -0.20 9.62
N SER A 328 1.22 -0.06 10.49
CA SER A 328 1.81 -1.17 11.27
C SER A 328 2.50 -0.68 12.55
N ARG A 329 2.61 -1.58 13.55
CA ARG A 329 3.13 -1.23 14.90
C ARG A 329 4.64 -1.07 14.82
N TYR A 330 5.20 -1.83 13.90
CA TYR A 330 6.62 -1.96 13.64
C TYR A 330 7.03 -0.99 12.54
N PHE A 331 8.28 -0.57 12.62
CA PHE A 331 8.91 0.17 11.54
C PHE A 331 9.20 -0.76 10.35
N THR A 332 8.92 -0.28 9.15
CA THR A 332 9.49 -0.83 7.92
C THR A 332 10.90 -0.27 7.75
N VAL A 333 11.88 -1.14 7.54
CA VAL A 333 13.29 -0.75 7.39
C VAL A 333 13.65 -0.69 5.92
N PHE A 334 14.24 0.43 5.50
CA PHE A 334 14.78 0.63 4.16
C PHE A 334 16.27 0.92 4.24
N SER A 335 17.10 0.11 3.58
CA SER A 335 18.50 0.46 3.37
C SER A 335 18.62 1.53 2.28
N VAL A 336 19.70 2.32 2.33
CA VAL A 336 20.02 3.27 1.26
C VAL A 336 20.13 2.56 -0.09
N ASP A 337 20.62 1.32 -0.09
CA ASP A 337 20.83 0.52 -1.30
C ASP A 337 19.51 0.05 -1.91
N LYS A 338 18.54 -0.33 -1.07
CA LYS A 338 17.18 -0.64 -1.52
C LYS A 338 16.50 0.58 -2.13
N ILE A 339 16.54 1.73 -1.45
CA ILE A 339 15.95 2.97 -1.97
C ILE A 339 16.61 3.39 -3.29
N LEU A 340 17.94 3.22 -3.38
CA LEU A 340 18.68 3.47 -4.62
C LEU A 340 18.19 2.58 -5.75
N HIS A 341 18.09 1.28 -5.51
CA HIS A 341 17.64 0.30 -6.49
C HIS A 341 16.21 0.61 -6.98
N ASP A 342 15.31 0.96 -6.07
CA ASP A 342 13.91 1.17 -6.40
C ASP A 342 13.65 2.52 -7.09
N LEU A 343 14.46 3.55 -6.80
CA LEU A 343 14.24 4.93 -7.31
C LEU A 343 15.21 5.35 -8.42
N TYR A 344 16.20 4.54 -8.77
CA TYR A 344 17.09 4.78 -9.89
C TYR A 344 17.08 3.60 -10.85
N VAL A 345 16.99 3.89 -12.15
CA VAL A 345 17.19 2.87 -13.17
C VAL A 345 18.65 2.42 -13.17
N SER A 346 18.86 1.10 -13.19
CA SER A 346 20.17 0.44 -13.17
C SER A 346 21.09 0.93 -14.30
N SER A 347 20.52 1.27 -15.46
CA SER A 347 21.23 1.77 -16.64
C SER A 347 21.72 3.22 -16.54
N CYS A 348 21.52 3.92 -15.41
CA CYS A 348 21.91 5.31 -15.34
C CYS A 348 23.43 5.48 -15.13
N MET A 349 24.16 5.55 -16.26
CA MET A 349 25.63 5.60 -16.34
C MET A 349 26.24 6.95 -15.96
N ASP A 350 25.47 8.04 -15.97
CA ASP A 350 26.00 9.40 -15.83
C ASP A 350 26.50 9.75 -14.43
N THR A 351 26.15 8.97 -13.40
CA THR A 351 26.56 9.26 -12.01
C THR A 351 26.96 8.02 -11.22
N SER A 352 28.08 8.12 -10.51
CA SER A 352 28.59 7.03 -9.68
C SER A 352 27.59 6.64 -8.59
N ILE A 353 27.52 5.34 -8.29
CA ILE A 353 26.69 4.79 -7.21
C ILE A 353 26.98 5.52 -5.89
N ARG A 354 28.25 5.84 -5.62
CA ARG A 354 28.66 6.58 -4.41
C ARG A 354 27.99 7.96 -4.33
N PHE A 355 27.93 8.69 -5.43
CA PHE A 355 27.28 10.00 -5.50
C PHE A 355 25.76 9.89 -5.31
N ARG A 356 25.12 8.90 -5.94
CA ARG A 356 23.68 8.66 -5.77
C ARG A 356 23.32 8.26 -4.33
N LYS A 357 24.09 7.36 -3.71
CA LYS A 357 23.94 7.04 -2.27
C LYS A 357 24.11 8.28 -1.40
N SER A 358 25.05 9.17 -1.72
CA SER A 358 25.22 10.45 -0.99
C SER A 358 23.99 11.36 -1.12
N LYS A 359 23.41 11.49 -2.32
CA LYS A 359 22.14 12.22 -2.53
C LYS A 359 21.01 11.64 -1.68
N ILE A 360 20.82 10.32 -1.71
CA ILE A 360 19.77 9.66 -0.91
C ILE A 360 19.96 9.94 0.58
N ARG A 361 21.18 9.82 1.11
CA ARG A 361 21.47 10.14 2.52
C ARG A 361 21.10 11.58 2.88
N LYS A 362 21.41 12.54 2.02
CA LYS A 362 21.02 13.94 2.21
C LYS A 362 19.50 14.11 2.22
N ILE A 363 18.78 13.43 1.32
CA ILE A 363 17.31 13.44 1.27
C ILE A 363 16.73 12.83 2.55
N LEU A 364 17.23 11.67 2.99
CA LEU A 364 16.78 11.00 4.22
C LEU A 364 16.99 11.89 5.46
N MET A 365 18.13 12.58 5.54
CA MET A 365 18.39 13.55 6.61
C MET A 365 17.35 14.67 6.59
N LYS A 366 17.11 15.29 5.42
CA LYS A 366 16.08 16.34 5.28
C LYS A 366 14.68 15.88 5.72
N ILE A 367 14.28 14.65 5.37
CA ILE A 367 12.98 14.10 5.80
C ILE A 367 12.94 13.97 7.33
N PHE A 368 14.00 13.45 7.92
CA PHE A 368 14.11 13.29 9.37
C PHE A 368 14.08 14.64 10.10
N ASP A 369 14.77 15.66 9.58
CA ASP A 369 14.79 17.01 10.15
C ASP A 369 13.39 17.67 10.10
N LEU A 370 12.59 17.36 9.07
CA LEU A 370 11.24 17.89 8.88
C LEU A 370 10.13 17.02 9.51
N GLN A 371 10.48 15.93 10.20
CA GLN A 371 9.52 14.92 10.67
C GLN A 371 8.43 15.49 11.59
N SER A 372 8.71 16.55 12.35
CA SER A 372 7.74 17.18 13.25
C SER A 372 6.50 17.71 12.53
N SER A 373 6.64 18.04 11.24
CA SER A 373 5.57 18.55 10.39
C SER A 373 4.87 17.44 9.58
N LEU A 374 5.44 16.22 9.56
CA LEU A 374 4.93 15.08 8.81
C LEU A 374 4.05 14.21 9.71
N ILE A 375 2.78 14.59 9.86
CA ILE A 375 1.86 13.96 10.82
C ILE A 375 1.55 12.48 10.53
N ASP A 376 1.82 12.03 9.31
CA ASP A 376 1.47 10.71 8.78
C ASP A 376 2.57 9.66 8.90
N PHE A 377 3.79 10.08 9.22
CA PHE A 377 4.93 9.16 9.39
C PHE A 377 5.79 9.49 10.59
N GLU A 378 6.44 8.46 11.12
CA GLU A 378 7.55 8.57 12.07
C GLU A 378 8.80 7.99 11.42
N PHE A 379 9.91 8.70 11.56
CA PHE A 379 11.17 8.40 10.91
C PHE A 379 12.27 8.19 11.96
N GLN A 380 13.09 7.15 11.77
CA GLN A 380 14.32 6.98 12.55
C GLN A 380 15.47 6.63 11.62
N LEU A 381 16.53 7.42 11.64
CA LEU A 381 17.73 7.14 10.83
C LEU A 381 18.49 5.95 11.42
N VAL A 382 18.98 5.08 10.53
CA VAL A 382 19.85 3.95 10.87
C VAL A 382 21.26 4.31 10.46
N PHE A 383 22.16 4.41 11.43
CA PHE A 383 23.58 4.69 11.20
C PHE A 383 24.40 3.40 11.11
N SER A 384 25.48 3.41 10.35
CA SER A 384 26.46 2.32 10.36
C SER A 384 27.13 2.20 11.73
N SER A 385 27.45 0.98 12.13
CA SER A 385 28.20 0.68 13.37
C SER A 385 29.67 1.13 13.32
N CYS A 386 30.16 1.53 12.14
CA CYS A 386 31.53 2.01 11.94
C CYS A 386 31.75 3.40 12.56
N LYS A 387 33.03 3.77 12.81
CA LYS A 387 33.43 5.07 13.40
C LYS A 387 32.85 6.31 12.68
N SER A 388 32.55 6.20 11.38
CA SER A 388 31.80 7.21 10.65
C SER A 388 30.30 6.96 10.82
N LYS A 389 29.58 7.89 11.46
CA LYS A 389 28.10 7.88 11.60
C LYS A 389 27.42 8.13 10.25
N ILE A 390 27.64 7.23 9.28
CA ILE A 390 27.04 7.31 7.95
C ILE A 390 25.63 6.73 8.03
N ILE A 391 24.66 7.43 7.45
CA ILE A 391 23.29 6.91 7.31
C ILE A 391 23.33 5.68 6.38
N ASN A 392 23.00 4.52 6.94
CA ASN A 392 22.89 3.24 6.27
C ASN A 392 21.45 2.96 5.78
N GLY A 393 20.46 3.58 6.43
CA GLY A 393 19.06 3.42 6.07
C GLY A 393 18.14 4.29 6.91
N ILE A 394 16.84 4.03 6.79
CA ILE A 394 15.78 4.68 7.54
C ILE A 394 14.73 3.66 7.95
N LYS A 395 14.25 3.78 9.17
CA LYS A 395 13.06 3.11 9.68
C LYS A 395 11.88 4.05 9.50
N VAL A 396 10.83 3.58 8.86
CA VAL A 396 9.62 4.37 8.59
C VAL A 396 8.42 3.65 9.19
N ARG A 397 7.60 4.36 9.95
CA ARG A 397 6.33 3.86 10.48
C ARG A 397 5.21 4.81 10.10
N ARG A 398 4.12 4.28 9.58
CA ARG A 398 2.93 5.07 9.25
C ARG A 398 2.06 5.27 10.48
N ASN A 399 1.63 6.51 10.71
CA ASN A 399 0.78 6.87 11.84
C ASN A 399 -0.71 6.76 11.46
N LYS A 400 -1.54 6.45 12.45
CA LYS A 400 -3.00 6.52 12.30
C LYS A 400 -3.45 7.97 12.53
N ILE A 401 -4.11 8.54 11.53
CA ILE A 401 -4.61 9.93 11.54
C ILE A 401 -6.14 9.91 11.55
N ALA A 402 -6.77 10.76 12.37
CA ALA A 402 -8.21 10.98 12.30
C ALA A 402 -8.56 11.91 11.12
N LEU A 403 -9.52 11.50 10.31
CA LEU A 403 -10.04 12.33 9.23
C LEU A 403 -11.21 13.17 9.73
N LEU A 404 -11.10 14.49 9.56
CA LEU A 404 -12.14 15.45 9.87
C LEU A 404 -12.83 15.87 8.57
N ASN A 405 -14.16 15.95 8.60
CA ASN A 405 -14.93 16.46 7.46
C ASN A 405 -14.85 17.98 7.37
#